data_AF-A0A359F7D3-F1
#
_entry.id   AF-A0A359F7D3-F1
#
_cell.length_a   1.000
_cell.length_b   1.000
_cell.length_c   1.000
_cell.angle_alpha   90.00
_cell.angle_beta   90.00
_cell.angle_gamma   90.00
#
_symmetry.space_group_name_H-M   'P 1'
#
loop_
_entity.id
_entity.type
_entity.pdbx_description
1 polymer ?
#
loop_
_entity_poly.entity_id
_entity_poly.type
_entity_poly.pdbx_seq_one_letter_code
_entity_poly.pdbx_strand_id
1 'polypeptide(L)'
;MAEDIAQAREKVDKEFASVRKDLESIRTALAQVEHAGPRDDISGLLESLEKAVSKVRTGGVMGSGANAHRRALEELAKAEALGAS
;
A
#
# COMPACT_ATOMS: atom_id res chain seq x y z
N MET A 1 20.24 -18.75 4.87
CA MET A 1 19.56 -19.08 3.60
C MET A 1 18.09 -19.40 3.81
N ALA A 2 17.72 -20.58 4.35
CA ALA A 2 16.30 -20.91 4.55
C ALA A 2 15.59 -19.92 5.51
N GLU A 3 16.27 -19.50 6.57
CA GLU A 3 15.76 -18.50 7.53
C GLU A 3 15.63 -17.10 6.90
N ASP A 4 16.57 -16.70 6.03
CA ASP A 4 16.53 -15.40 5.33
C ASP A 4 15.36 -15.33 4.33
N ILE A 5 15.09 -16.43 3.62
CA ILE A 5 13.94 -16.53 2.70
C ILE A 5 12.62 -16.49 3.50
N ALA A 6 12.55 -17.20 4.63
CA ALA A 6 11.35 -17.20 5.48
C ALA A 6 11.04 -15.79 6.02
N GLN A 7 12.05 -15.06 6.50
CA GLN A 7 11.89 -13.67 6.96
C GLN A 7 11.49 -12.72 5.83
N ALA A 8 12.09 -12.85 4.64
CA ALA A 8 11.72 -12.03 3.49
C ALA A 8 10.26 -12.28 3.07
N ARG A 9 9.80 -13.53 3.11
CA ARG A 9 8.41 -13.88 2.81
C ARG A 9 7.44 -13.30 3.84
N GLU A 10 7.76 -13.41 5.13
CA GLU A 10 6.96 -12.80 6.20
C GLU A 10 6.83 -11.28 6.01
N LYS A 11 7.91 -10.62 5.60
CA LYS A 11 7.89 -9.18 5.30
C LYS A 11 6.96 -8.85 4.13
N VAL A 12 6.98 -9.62 3.05
CA VAL A 12 6.03 -9.45 1.93
C VAL A 12 4.59 -9.58 2.41
N ASP A 13 4.28 -10.63 3.17
CA ASP A 13 2.93 -10.88 3.69
C ASP A 13 2.45 -9.72 4.59
N LYS A 14 3.33 -9.22 5.46
CA LYS A 14 3.04 -8.08 6.33
C LYS A 14 2.74 -6.80 5.54
N GLU A 15 3.59 -6.45 4.58
CA GLU A 15 3.39 -5.25 3.76
C GLU A 15 2.13 -5.37 2.89
N PHE A 16 1.83 -6.56 2.37
CA PHE A 16 0.60 -6.82 1.60
C PHE A 16 -0.64 -6.64 2.48
N ALA A 17 -0.65 -7.20 3.70
CA ALA A 17 -1.74 -7.03 4.64
C ALA A 17 -1.95 -5.56 5.02
N SER A 18 -0.86 -4.80 5.18
CA SER A 18 -0.91 -3.35 5.45
C SER A 18 -1.59 -2.59 4.29
N VAL A 19 -1.15 -2.81 3.05
CA VAL A 19 -1.78 -2.21 1.86
C VAL A 19 -3.27 -2.54 1.79
N ARG A 20 -3.64 -3.81 2.02
CA ARG A 20 -5.03 -4.27 1.99
C ARG A 20 -5.91 -3.56 3.03
N LYS A 21 -5.38 -3.32 4.23
CA LYS A 21 -6.07 -2.56 5.28
C LYS A 21 -6.27 -1.10 4.86
N ASP A 22 -5.23 -0.49 4.31
CA ASP A 22 -5.27 0.92 3.93
C ASP A 22 -6.21 1.22 2.75
N LEU A 23 -6.56 0.23 1.93
CA LEU A 23 -7.57 0.36 0.87
C LEU A 23 -8.93 0.82 1.38
N GLU A 24 -9.27 0.57 2.65
CA GLU A 24 -10.50 1.06 3.26
C GLU A 24 -10.60 2.59 3.19
N SER A 25 -9.49 3.30 3.39
CA SER A 25 -9.46 4.76 3.30
C SER A 25 -9.79 5.28 1.90
N ILE A 26 -9.31 4.58 0.85
CA ILE A 26 -9.63 4.90 -0.54
C ILE A 26 -11.11 4.66 -0.80
N ARG A 27 -11.66 3.52 -0.34
CA ARG A 27 -13.09 3.21 -0.53
C ARG A 27 -13.98 4.27 0.09
N THR A 28 -13.66 4.70 1.30
CA THR A 28 -14.41 5.76 2.00
C THR A 28 -14.34 7.09 1.26
N ALA A 29 -13.15 7.53 0.85
CA ALA A 29 -12.99 8.78 0.12
C ALA A 29 -13.68 8.74 -1.26
N LEU A 30 -13.63 7.60 -1.95
CA LEU A 30 -14.32 7.40 -3.23
C LEU A 30 -15.83 7.46 -3.05
N ALA A 31 -16.38 6.79 -2.04
CA ALA A 31 -17.81 6.84 -1.74
C ALA A 31 -18.30 8.27 -1.47
N GLN A 32 -17.48 9.12 -0.82
CA GLN A 32 -17.83 10.53 -0.63
C GLN A 32 -17.96 11.29 -1.95
N VAL A 33 -17.05 11.05 -2.90
CA VAL A 33 -17.14 11.63 -4.25
C VAL A 33 -18.37 11.11 -4.99
N GLU A 34 -18.66 9.80 -4.93
CA GLU A 34 -19.79 9.17 -5.61
C GLU A 34 -21.15 9.63 -5.08
N HIS A 35 -21.24 9.95 -3.79
CA HIS A 35 -22.47 10.43 -3.15
C HIS A 35 -22.63 11.94 -3.16
N ALA A 36 -21.67 12.68 -3.72
CA ALA A 36 -21.71 14.14 -3.73
C ALA A 36 -22.85 14.68 -4.59
N GLY A 37 -23.57 15.66 -4.03
CA GLY A 37 -24.61 16.41 -4.70
C GLY A 37 -24.08 17.63 -5.47
N PRO A 38 -24.93 18.31 -6.25
CA PRO A 38 -24.54 19.41 -7.12
C PRO A 38 -24.08 20.69 -6.40
N ARG A 39 -24.19 20.74 -5.06
CA ARG A 39 -23.77 21.87 -4.23
C ARG A 39 -22.55 21.55 -3.36
N ASP A 40 -22.09 20.30 -3.38
CA ASP A 40 -20.92 19.90 -2.61
C ASP A 40 -19.64 20.34 -3.30
N ASP A 41 -18.57 20.52 -2.52
CA ASP A 41 -17.24 20.85 -3.05
C ASP A 41 -16.57 19.61 -3.65
N ILE A 42 -16.91 19.31 -4.91
CA ILE A 42 -16.33 18.19 -5.66
C ILE A 42 -14.80 18.29 -5.73
N SER A 43 -14.24 19.49 -5.81
CA SER A 43 -12.78 19.68 -5.90
C SER A 43 -12.10 19.23 -4.62
N GLY A 44 -12.59 19.64 -3.46
CA GLY A 44 -12.05 19.22 -2.16
C GLY A 44 -12.22 17.72 -1.89
N LEU A 45 -13.33 17.12 -2.35
CA LEU A 45 -13.56 15.68 -2.27
C LEU A 45 -12.56 14.89 -3.12
N LEU A 46 -12.32 15.33 -4.35
CA LEU A 46 -11.32 14.71 -5.24
C LEU A 46 -9.90 14.86 -4.68
N GLU A 47 -9.55 16.02 -4.12
CA GLU A 47 -8.26 16.21 -3.45
C GLU A 47 -8.09 15.26 -2.25
N SER A 48 -9.16 15.04 -1.50
CA SER A 48 -9.15 14.09 -0.37
C SER A 48 -8.96 12.64 -0.84
N LEU A 49 -9.61 12.25 -1.94
CA LEU A 49 -9.39 10.95 -2.58
C LEU A 49 -7.94 10.81 -3.08
N GLU A 50 -7.40 11.83 -3.73
CA GLU A 50 -6.00 11.83 -4.19
C GLU A 50 -5.02 11.62 -3.03
N LYS A 51 -5.22 12.33 -1.91
CA LYS A 51 -4.40 12.17 -0.70
C LYS A 51 -4.49 10.75 -0.14
N ALA A 52 -5.68 10.16 -0.09
CA ALA A 52 -5.86 8.78 0.36
C ALA A 52 -5.08 7.80 -0.52
N VAL A 53 -5.24 7.88 -1.85
CA VAL A 53 -4.52 7.04 -2.81
C VAL A 53 -3.00 7.23 -2.68
N SER A 54 -2.53 8.48 -2.60
CA SER A 54 -1.12 8.80 -2.44
C SER A 54 -0.53 8.20 -1.17
N LYS A 55 -1.27 8.25 -0.05
CA LYS A 55 -0.86 7.65 1.21
C LYS A 55 -0.75 6.12 1.10
N VAL A 56 -1.73 5.43 0.53
CA VAL A 56 -1.66 3.96 0.36
C VAL A 56 -0.48 3.56 -0.55
N ARG A 57 -0.21 4.35 -1.60
CA ARG A 57 0.91 4.10 -2.50
C ARG A 57 2.26 4.29 -1.82
N THR A 58 2.43 5.39 -1.09
CA THR A 58 3.73 5.81 -0.54
C THR A 58 4.00 5.30 0.87
N GLY A 59 2.95 4.98 1.63
CA GLY A 59 2.97 4.72 3.06
C GLY A 59 3.01 5.97 3.95
N GLY A 60 2.96 7.17 3.35
CA GLY A 60 3.09 8.43 4.08
C GLY A 60 4.40 8.54 4.89
N VAL A 61 4.34 9.25 6.02
CA VAL A 61 5.51 9.51 6.89
C VAL A 61 6.02 8.24 7.59
N MET A 62 5.15 7.24 7.82
CA MET A 62 5.49 6.00 8.54
C MET A 62 5.85 4.81 7.63
N GLY A 63 5.92 5.01 6.31
CA GLY A 63 6.75 4.19 5.42
C GLY A 63 6.22 2.81 5.00
N SER A 64 5.05 2.36 5.46
CA SER A 64 4.42 1.10 5.00
C SER A 64 3.32 1.39 3.98
N GLY A 65 3.43 0.83 2.77
CA GLY A 65 2.49 1.03 1.66
C GLY A 65 2.91 0.23 0.43
N ALA A 66 2.31 0.49 -0.73
CA ALA A 66 2.60 -0.28 -1.95
C ALA A 66 4.09 -0.23 -2.35
N ASN A 67 4.77 0.88 -2.09
CA ASN A 67 6.22 1.00 -2.30
C ASN A 67 7.04 0.10 -1.36
N ALA A 68 6.63 -0.08 -0.10
CA ALA A 68 7.30 -0.96 0.84
C ALA A 68 7.09 -2.43 0.45
N HIS A 69 5.87 -2.79 0.05
CA HIS A 69 5.56 -4.10 -0.52
C HIS A 69 6.43 -4.41 -1.75
N ARG A 70 6.60 -3.46 -2.68
CA ARG A 70 7.50 -3.63 -3.83
C ARG A 70 8.95 -3.90 -3.40
N ARG A 71 9.47 -3.16 -2.43
CA ARG A 71 10.82 -3.39 -1.89
C ARG A 71 10.94 -4.77 -1.24
N ALA A 72 9.92 -5.22 -0.50
CA ALA A 72 9.89 -6.55 0.09
C ALA A 72 9.93 -7.66 -0.98
N LEU A 73 9.23 -7.49 -2.10
CA LEU A 73 9.32 -8.42 -3.23
C LEU A 73 10.73 -8.49 -3.83
N GLU A 74 11.41 -7.35 -3.98
CA GLU A 74 12.79 -7.31 -4.46
C GLU A 74 13.77 -8.00 -3.50
N GLU A 75 13.56 -7.85 -2.18
CA GLU A 75 14.36 -8.52 -1.16
C GLU A 75 14.14 -10.04 -1.17
N LEU A 76 12.89 -10.50 -1.27
CA LEU A 76 12.57 -11.92 -1.39
C LEU A 76 13.23 -12.54 -2.62
N ALA A 77 13.10 -11.91 -3.79
CA ALA A 77 13.71 -12.40 -5.02
C ALA A 77 15.25 -12.53 -4.92
N LYS A 78 15.91 -11.59 -4.22
CA LYS A 78 17.35 -11.68 -3.95
C LYS A 78 17.71 -12.83 -3.00
N ALA A 79 16.93 -13.03 -1.94
CA ALA A 79 17.14 -14.11 -1.00
C ALA A 79 16.99 -15.49 -1.67
N GLU A 80 15.99 -15.64 -2.53
CA GLU A 80 15.76 -16.86 -3.33
C GLU A 80 16.92 -17.13 -4.30
N ALA A 81 17.42 -16.10 -4.99
CA ALA A 81 18.55 -16.23 -5.91
C ALA A 81 19.85 -16.65 -5.18
N LEU A 82 20.14 -16.06 -4.03
CA LEU A 82 21.32 -16.39 -3.21
C LEU A 82 21.22 -17.78 -2.59
N GLY A 83 20.02 -18.24 -2.23
CA GLY A 83 19.80 -19.59 -1.69
C GLY A 83 19.85 -20.71 -2.75
N ALA A 84 19.76 -20.37 -4.03
CA ALA A 84 19.90 -21.29 -5.16
C ALA A 84 21.34 -21.39 -5.71
N SER A 85 22.24 -20.57 -5.20
CA SER A 85 23.68 -20.49 -5.57
C SER A 85 24.54 -21.36 -4.66
#